data_AF-A0A6V8G3B8-F1
#
_entry.id   AF-A0A6V8G3B8-F1
#
_cell.length_a   1.000
_cell.length_b   1.000
_cell.length_c   1.000
_cell.angle_alpha   90.00
_cell.angle_beta   90.00
_cell.angle_gamma   90.00
#
_symmetry.space_group_name_H-M   'P 1'
#
loop_
_entity.id
_entity.type
_entity.pdbx_description
1 polymer ?
#
loop_
_entity_poly.entity_id
_entity_poly.type
_entity_poly.pdbx_seq_one_letter_code
_entity_poly.pdbx_strand_id
1 'polypeptide(L)'
;MNLKQISIIIIVKNAEQTLLECLNSLKDFDEIILLNNESSDNTLNIANEFKKDFANLYIYHNAFIGFGALKNLALSYAKNDWILSIDADEVLENECIKELKNLELQEDNIIALSRKNLYKGEWIKACGWWPDYVLRIFNKNFTRFNDNLVHESLILPSNAKKIYLKNGLKHYSYKDISHLIDKMQYYSSLWAKQNMHKKSGVLKANLRAFWTFFRNYFLKNGFLYGYKGFTISVCNALGTFFKYMKLYELQRQKPKTCALIITTYNQKERLKLVLDSVKNLAFLPNEVLIADDGSKEDTARLIEEYQKDFPCPLKHIWQEDEGFKLSKSRNKTIKNADSEYIIVIDGDMILEKDFIKEHLEFAQRKLFLQGSRVILNKKESEEILNKDDYRIIFNKKDFKNSKNSFLAKIFYSLSKKDEKIF
;
A
#
# COMPACT_ATOMS: atom_id res chain seq x y z
N MET A 1 36.70 -18.18 -3.16
CA MET A 1 36.55 -17.31 -1.97
C MET A 1 36.78 -18.10 -0.69
N ASN A 2 37.40 -17.49 0.32
CA ASN A 2 37.47 -18.08 1.65
C ASN A 2 36.13 -17.85 2.38
N LEU A 3 35.35 -18.90 2.63
CA LEU A 3 34.04 -18.79 3.30
C LEU A 3 34.13 -18.15 4.68
N LYS A 4 35.31 -18.19 5.29
CA LYS A 4 35.67 -17.51 6.54
C LYS A 4 35.50 -15.99 6.51
N GLN A 5 35.47 -15.39 5.31
CA GLN A 5 35.26 -13.96 5.12
C GLN A 5 33.78 -13.59 4.93
N ILE A 6 32.86 -14.54 5.08
CA ILE A 6 31.42 -14.30 4.97
C ILE A 6 30.80 -14.46 6.36
N SER A 7 30.13 -13.42 6.84
CA SER A 7 29.29 -13.50 8.03
C SER A 7 27.87 -13.91 7.65
N ILE A 8 27.30 -14.85 8.41
CA ILE A 8 25.91 -15.22 8.26
C ILE A 8 25.06 -14.33 9.16
N ILE A 9 23.95 -13.82 8.62
CA ILE A 9 22.92 -13.15 9.42
C ILE A 9 21.59 -13.91 9.28
N ILE A 10 20.97 -14.17 10.42
CA ILE A 10 19.69 -14.89 10.54
C ILE A 10 18.78 -14.07 11.47
N ILE A 11 17.56 -13.78 11.03
CA ILE A 11 16.50 -13.31 11.91
C ILE A 11 15.60 -14.49 12.27
N VAL A 12 15.20 -14.61 13.54
CA VAL A 12 14.47 -15.79 14.00
C VAL A 12 13.34 -15.47 14.97
N LYS A 13 12.15 -16.03 14.66
CA LYS A 13 11.01 -16.10 15.57
C LYS A 13 10.31 -17.44 15.40
N ASN A 14 10.20 -18.20 16.48
CA ASN A 14 9.44 -19.45 16.55
C ASN A 14 9.79 -20.46 15.42
N ALA A 15 11.06 -20.84 15.34
CA ALA A 15 11.62 -21.71 14.31
C ALA A 15 12.15 -23.05 14.87
N GLU A 16 11.59 -23.55 15.97
CA GLU A 16 12.11 -24.76 16.64
C GLU A 16 12.20 -26.00 15.73
N GLN A 17 11.35 -26.06 14.69
CA GLN A 17 11.28 -27.20 13.77
C GLN A 17 12.39 -27.18 12.70
N THR A 18 12.97 -26.02 12.40
CA THR A 18 13.88 -25.84 11.24
C THR A 18 15.24 -25.28 11.61
N LEU A 19 15.34 -24.55 12.74
CA LEU A 19 16.57 -23.82 13.10
C LEU A 19 17.79 -24.73 13.22
N LEU A 20 17.65 -25.92 13.80
CA LEU A 20 18.79 -26.83 13.97
C LEU A 20 19.37 -27.26 12.62
N GLU A 21 18.53 -27.58 11.64
CA GLU A 21 19.00 -27.97 10.31
C GLU A 21 19.61 -26.79 9.56
N CYS A 22 19.01 -25.60 9.69
CA CYS A 22 19.55 -24.35 9.17
C CYS A 22 20.98 -24.11 9.69
N LEU A 23 21.16 -24.09 11.02
CA LEU A 23 22.47 -23.89 11.67
C LEU A 23 23.49 -24.96 11.27
N ASN A 24 23.08 -26.22 11.19
CA ASN A 24 23.97 -27.31 10.76
C ASN A 24 24.50 -27.10 9.33
N SER A 25 23.72 -26.52 8.43
CA SER A 25 24.16 -26.23 7.04
C SER A 25 25.16 -25.07 6.92
N LEU A 26 25.43 -24.36 8.02
CA LEU A 26 26.23 -23.15 8.04
C LEU A 26 27.57 -23.32 8.79
N LYS A 27 27.94 -24.55 9.19
CA LYS A 27 29.17 -24.83 9.94
C LYS A 27 30.47 -24.54 9.19
N ASP A 28 30.44 -24.44 7.87
CA ASP A 28 31.59 -24.08 7.03
C ASP A 28 31.97 -22.59 7.10
N PHE A 29 31.11 -21.74 7.67
CA PHE A 29 31.33 -20.30 7.82
C PHE A 29 31.95 -19.98 9.18
N ASP A 30 32.67 -18.86 9.27
CA ASP A 30 33.37 -18.49 10.51
C ASP A 30 32.48 -17.75 11.51
N GLU A 31 31.42 -17.06 11.08
CA GLU A 31 30.59 -16.22 11.96
C GLU A 31 29.10 -16.40 11.63
N ILE A 32 28.29 -16.67 12.66
CA ILE A 32 26.84 -16.70 12.55
C ILE A 32 26.23 -15.72 13.56
N ILE A 33 25.43 -14.78 13.06
CA ILE A 33 24.68 -13.81 13.86
C ILE A 33 23.21 -14.19 13.79
N LEU A 34 22.68 -14.61 14.93
CA LEU A 34 21.28 -14.97 15.11
C LEU A 34 20.57 -13.86 15.90
N LEU A 35 19.72 -13.09 15.25
CA LEU A 35 18.90 -12.05 15.87
C LEU A 35 17.51 -12.60 16.18
N ASN A 36 17.26 -12.92 17.43
CA ASN A 36 15.97 -13.39 17.92
C ASN A 36 14.99 -12.23 18.14
N ASN A 37 13.82 -12.31 17.51
CA ASN A 37 12.75 -11.32 17.65
C ASN A 37 11.53 -11.85 18.43
N GLU A 38 11.77 -12.15 19.71
CA GLU A 38 10.77 -12.57 20.69
C GLU A 38 10.17 -13.96 20.39
N SER A 39 11.03 -14.97 20.22
CA SER A 39 10.59 -16.37 20.20
C SER A 39 10.01 -16.80 21.55
N SER A 40 8.95 -17.59 21.52
CA SER A 40 8.23 -18.13 22.68
C SER A 40 8.29 -19.66 22.77
N ASP A 41 8.86 -20.32 21.76
CA ASP A 41 9.01 -21.77 21.64
C ASP A 41 10.44 -22.23 21.98
N ASN A 42 10.81 -23.47 21.61
CA ASN A 42 12.12 -24.03 21.94
C ASN A 42 13.30 -23.47 21.09
N THR A 43 13.06 -22.46 20.25
CA THR A 43 14.06 -21.87 19.33
C THR A 43 15.35 -21.43 20.04
N LEU A 44 15.22 -20.69 21.15
CA LEU A 44 16.40 -20.17 21.86
C LEU A 44 17.22 -21.28 22.53
N ASN A 45 16.57 -22.32 23.04
CA ASN A 45 17.28 -23.46 23.61
C ASN A 45 18.09 -24.18 22.53
N ILE A 46 17.51 -24.40 21.34
CA ILE A 46 18.22 -24.99 20.20
C ILE A 46 19.45 -24.16 19.81
N ALA A 47 19.31 -22.83 19.75
CA ALA A 47 20.44 -21.95 19.44
C ALA A 47 21.55 -22.03 20.50
N ASN A 48 21.19 -22.03 21.78
CA ASN A 48 22.14 -22.12 22.89
C ASN A 48 22.84 -23.49 22.95
N GLU A 49 22.13 -24.59 22.69
CA GLU A 49 22.75 -25.92 22.58
C GLU A 49 23.74 -25.96 21.40
N PHE A 50 23.36 -25.46 20.23
CA PHE A 50 24.25 -25.40 19.07
C PHE A 50 25.51 -24.56 19.34
N LYS A 51 25.38 -23.47 20.08
CA LYS A 51 26.50 -22.60 20.46
C LYS A 51 27.58 -23.32 21.27
N LYS A 52 27.23 -24.39 22.01
CA LYS A 52 28.22 -25.19 22.75
C LYS A 52 29.21 -25.88 21.80
N ASP A 53 28.73 -26.31 20.64
CA ASP A 53 29.54 -26.98 19.61
C ASP A 53 30.14 -25.99 18.60
N PHE A 54 29.53 -24.81 18.44
CA PHE A 54 29.95 -23.78 17.50
C PHE A 54 30.11 -22.43 18.21
N ALA A 55 31.34 -22.16 18.69
CA ALA A 55 31.64 -21.00 19.52
C ALA A 55 31.38 -19.65 18.84
N ASN A 56 31.42 -19.61 17.50
CA ASN A 56 31.24 -18.38 16.72
C ASN A 56 29.77 -18.09 16.35
N LEU A 57 28.82 -18.67 17.09
CA LEU A 57 27.40 -18.29 17.04
C LEU A 57 27.15 -17.18 18.07
N TYR A 58 26.77 -16.01 17.57
CA TYR A 58 26.39 -14.84 18.37
C TYR A 58 24.87 -14.68 18.35
N ILE A 59 24.25 -14.67 19.52
CA ILE A 59 22.81 -14.57 19.68
C ILE A 59 22.48 -13.19 20.24
N TYR A 60 21.66 -12.43 19.52
CA TYR A 60 21.20 -11.10 19.90
C TYR A 60 19.68 -11.09 20.02
N HIS A 61 19.15 -10.10 20.73
CA HIS A 61 17.72 -9.96 20.99
C HIS A 61 17.24 -8.55 20.64
N ASN A 62 16.08 -8.46 19.99
CA ASN A 62 15.41 -7.18 19.75
C ASN A 62 13.89 -7.40 19.58
N ALA A 63 13.08 -6.40 19.94
CA ALA A 63 11.65 -6.43 19.62
C ALA A 63 11.43 -6.39 18.10
N PHE A 64 10.24 -6.76 17.61
CA PHE A 64 9.97 -6.64 16.18
C PHE A 64 9.86 -5.17 15.74
N ILE A 65 10.87 -4.69 15.02
CA ILE A 65 10.95 -3.34 14.46
C ILE A 65 10.73 -3.29 12.93
N GLY A 66 10.30 -4.41 12.33
CA GLY A 66 10.18 -4.61 10.88
C GLY A 66 11.29 -5.50 10.31
N PHE A 67 10.98 -6.27 9.25
CA PHE A 67 11.93 -7.24 8.69
C PHE A 67 13.20 -6.59 8.13
N GLY A 68 13.07 -5.50 7.38
CA GLY A 68 14.23 -4.79 6.82
C GLY A 68 15.12 -4.17 7.90
N ALA A 69 14.50 -3.53 8.89
CA ALA A 69 15.20 -2.94 10.03
C ALA A 69 15.92 -4.01 10.89
N LEU A 70 15.30 -5.16 11.15
CA LEU A 70 15.94 -6.28 11.84
C LEU A 70 17.11 -6.87 11.05
N LYS A 71 16.98 -7.05 9.74
CA LYS A 71 18.10 -7.53 8.90
C LYS A 71 19.26 -6.52 8.88
N ASN A 72 18.97 -5.22 8.83
CA ASN A 72 20.00 -4.17 8.95
C ASN A 72 20.63 -4.11 10.36
N LEU A 73 19.86 -4.40 11.42
CA LEU A 73 20.41 -4.52 12.77
C LEU A 73 21.35 -5.72 12.87
N ALA A 74 20.95 -6.89 12.37
CA ALA A 74 21.81 -8.07 12.32
C ALA A 74 23.07 -7.83 11.47
N LEU A 75 22.92 -7.11 10.35
CA LEU A 75 24.03 -6.66 9.49
C LEU A 75 25.06 -5.82 10.25
N SER A 76 24.62 -4.97 11.18
CA SER A 76 25.51 -4.10 11.96
C SER A 76 26.39 -4.86 12.95
N TYR A 77 26.00 -6.07 13.35
CA TYR A 77 26.81 -6.93 14.21
C TYR A 77 27.85 -7.75 13.44
N ALA A 78 27.77 -7.80 12.11
CA ALA A 78 28.67 -8.59 11.27
C ALA A 78 30.08 -8.03 11.30
N LYS A 79 31.06 -8.89 11.57
CA LYS A 79 32.48 -8.55 11.53
C LYS A 79 32.97 -8.43 10.10
N ASN A 80 32.61 -9.38 9.24
CA ASN A 80 33.10 -9.40 7.86
C ASN A 80 32.26 -8.48 6.96
N ASP A 81 32.83 -8.10 5.80
CA ASP A 81 32.12 -7.25 4.83
C ASP A 81 31.16 -8.03 3.95
N TRP A 82 31.47 -9.29 3.65
CA TRP A 82 30.58 -10.16 2.90
C TRP A 82 29.57 -10.82 3.82
N ILE A 83 28.32 -10.81 3.38
CA ILE A 83 27.19 -11.23 4.18
C ILE A 83 26.41 -12.27 3.42
N LEU A 84 26.04 -13.36 4.07
CA LEU A 84 24.97 -14.25 3.63
C LEU A 84 23.77 -14.07 4.57
N SER A 85 22.71 -13.46 4.07
CA SER A 85 21.44 -13.34 4.80
C SER A 85 20.56 -14.53 4.50
N ILE A 86 20.33 -15.41 5.46
CA ILE A 86 19.52 -16.63 5.31
C ILE A 86 18.40 -16.66 6.35
N ASP A 87 17.23 -17.17 5.97
CA ASP A 87 16.09 -17.25 6.88
C ASP A 87 16.13 -18.57 7.70
N ALA A 88 15.57 -18.59 8.92
CA ALA A 88 15.70 -19.73 9.84
C ALA A 88 14.98 -21.03 9.40
N ASP A 89 14.20 -20.97 8.33
CA ASP A 89 13.53 -22.07 7.65
C ASP A 89 14.17 -22.44 6.30
N GLU A 90 15.38 -21.92 6.03
CA GLU A 90 16.19 -22.23 4.87
C GLU A 90 17.47 -23.00 5.26
N VAL A 91 17.87 -23.95 4.42
CA VAL A 91 19.05 -24.81 4.59
C VAL A 91 19.94 -24.65 3.36
N LEU A 92 21.21 -24.29 3.57
CA LEU A 92 22.18 -24.11 2.48
C LEU A 92 22.63 -25.47 1.92
N GLU A 93 22.61 -25.64 0.60
CA GLU A 93 23.02 -26.89 -0.02
C GLU A 93 24.56 -27.00 -0.09
N ASN A 94 25.10 -28.20 0.16
CA ASN A 94 26.54 -28.48 0.10
C ASN A 94 27.13 -28.16 -1.29
N GLU A 95 26.36 -28.36 -2.34
CA GLU A 95 26.73 -28.00 -3.71
C GLU A 95 26.86 -26.48 -3.89
N CYS A 96 26.02 -25.68 -3.21
CA CYS A 96 26.14 -24.23 -3.19
C CYS A 96 27.44 -23.80 -2.50
N ILE A 97 27.81 -24.46 -1.39
CA ILE A 97 29.08 -24.22 -0.68
C ILE A 97 30.27 -24.45 -1.62
N LYS A 98 30.24 -25.52 -2.43
CA LYS A 98 31.27 -25.80 -3.44
C LYS A 98 31.33 -24.73 -4.53
N GLU A 99 30.18 -24.27 -5.02
CA GLU A 99 30.11 -23.16 -5.98
C GLU A 99 30.74 -21.88 -5.39
N LEU A 100 30.37 -21.52 -4.16
CA LEU A 100 30.88 -20.32 -3.48
C LEU A 100 32.41 -20.34 -3.28
N LYS A 101 32.98 -21.51 -2.93
CA LYS A 101 34.44 -21.66 -2.78
C LYS A 101 35.19 -21.32 -4.09
N ASN A 102 34.57 -21.55 -5.25
CA ASN A 102 35.17 -21.31 -6.56
C ASN A 102 34.92 -19.90 -7.14
N LEU A 103 34.17 -19.03 -6.45
CA LEU A 103 33.91 -17.67 -6.92
C LEU A 103 35.00 -16.71 -6.44
N GLU A 104 35.29 -15.73 -7.29
CA GLU A 104 36.00 -14.50 -6.93
C GLU A 104 34.97 -13.37 -6.96
N LEU A 105 34.79 -12.69 -5.82
CA LEU A 105 33.77 -11.66 -5.67
C LEU A 105 34.38 -10.27 -5.70
N GLN A 106 33.75 -9.37 -6.45
CA GLN A 106 33.99 -7.93 -6.40
C GLN A 106 32.92 -7.27 -5.54
N GLU A 107 33.23 -6.13 -4.93
CA GLU A 107 32.32 -5.43 -4.01
C GLU A 107 30.94 -5.13 -4.61
N ASP A 108 30.86 -4.90 -5.93
CA ASP A 108 29.61 -4.63 -6.66
C ASP A 108 28.80 -5.89 -6.99
N ASN A 109 29.27 -7.09 -6.60
CA ASN A 109 28.60 -8.35 -6.88
C ASN A 109 27.50 -8.65 -5.86
N ILE A 110 26.37 -9.14 -6.35
CA ILE A 110 25.24 -9.61 -5.54
C ILE A 110 24.88 -11.02 -6.01
N ILE A 111 24.99 -12.00 -5.12
CA ILE A 111 24.77 -13.41 -5.46
C ILE A 111 23.33 -13.80 -5.17
N ALA A 112 22.70 -14.33 -6.21
CA ALA A 112 21.37 -14.89 -6.19
C ALA A 112 21.44 -16.40 -6.00
N LEU A 113 20.79 -16.90 -4.94
CA LEU A 113 20.66 -18.33 -4.65
C LEU A 113 19.29 -18.83 -5.09
N SER A 114 19.24 -19.99 -5.74
CA SER A 114 17.96 -20.62 -6.09
C SER A 114 17.35 -21.31 -4.86
N ARG A 115 16.04 -21.20 -4.68
CA ARG A 115 15.31 -21.89 -3.61
C ARG A 115 14.52 -23.06 -4.16
N LYS A 116 14.67 -24.22 -3.51
CA LYS A 116 13.81 -25.40 -3.70
C LYS A 116 12.78 -25.38 -2.59
N ASN A 117 11.51 -25.26 -2.96
CA ASN A 117 10.41 -25.15 -2.00
C ASN A 117 9.87 -26.55 -1.64
N LEU A 118 9.82 -26.86 -0.34
CA LEU A 118 9.22 -28.10 0.15
C LEU A 118 7.70 -27.98 0.22
N TYR A 119 6.99 -28.99 -0.28
CA TYR A 119 5.56 -29.16 -0.05
C TYR A 119 5.24 -30.61 0.27
N LYS A 120 4.66 -30.86 1.45
CA LYS A 120 4.28 -32.21 1.92
C LYS A 120 5.42 -33.25 1.69
N GLY A 121 6.62 -32.92 2.17
CA GLY A 121 7.79 -33.81 2.13
C GLY A 121 8.48 -33.96 0.76
N GLU A 122 8.10 -33.18 -0.25
CA GLU A 122 8.69 -33.27 -1.59
C GLU A 122 9.21 -31.90 -2.08
N TRP A 123 10.42 -31.90 -2.63
CA TRP A 123 11.08 -30.72 -3.16
C TRP A 123 10.56 -30.40 -4.56
N ILE A 124 9.78 -29.32 -4.69
CA ILE A 124 9.10 -28.99 -5.93
C ILE A 124 10.01 -28.14 -6.82
N LYS A 125 10.41 -28.67 -7.98
CA LYS A 125 11.15 -27.94 -9.04
C LYS A 125 10.27 -27.57 -10.25
N ALA A 126 8.96 -27.44 -10.02
CA ALA A 126 7.93 -27.25 -11.03
C ALA A 126 6.92 -26.17 -10.60
N CYS A 127 5.78 -26.06 -11.28
CA CYS A 127 4.65 -25.19 -10.92
C CYS A 127 4.97 -23.69 -10.88
N GLY A 128 6.09 -23.28 -11.48
CA GLY A 128 6.61 -21.92 -11.40
C GLY A 128 7.29 -21.57 -10.06
N TRP A 129 7.56 -22.55 -9.20
CA TRP A 129 8.31 -22.39 -7.94
C TRP A 129 9.82 -22.55 -8.10
N TRP A 130 10.29 -22.93 -9.28
CA TRP A 130 11.71 -23.09 -9.56
C TRP A 130 12.06 -22.63 -10.99
N PRO A 131 13.24 -21.99 -11.20
CA PRO A 131 14.14 -21.52 -10.15
C PRO A 131 13.57 -20.25 -9.49
N ASP A 132 13.50 -20.24 -8.16
CA ASP A 132 13.11 -19.08 -7.36
C ASP A 132 14.36 -18.43 -6.78
N TYR A 133 14.83 -17.37 -7.42
CA TYR A 133 16.09 -16.71 -7.04
C TYR A 133 15.87 -15.62 -5.99
N VAL A 134 16.71 -15.64 -4.96
CA VAL A 134 16.78 -14.64 -3.91
C VAL A 134 18.19 -14.07 -3.79
N LEU A 135 18.29 -12.76 -3.65
CA LEU A 135 19.57 -12.06 -3.47
C LEU A 135 20.00 -12.21 -2.01
N ARG A 136 20.98 -13.08 -1.77
CA ARG A 136 21.31 -13.56 -0.42
C ARG A 136 22.73 -13.22 0.00
N ILE A 137 23.67 -13.09 -0.95
CA ILE A 137 25.06 -12.76 -0.65
C ILE A 137 25.45 -11.43 -1.26
N PHE A 138 26.00 -10.53 -0.45
CA PHE A 138 26.34 -9.17 -0.85
C PHE A 138 27.41 -8.58 0.09
N ASN A 139 28.04 -7.49 -0.33
CA ASN A 139 28.92 -6.70 0.53
C ASN A 139 28.12 -5.63 1.28
N LYS A 140 28.25 -5.57 2.61
CA LYS A 140 27.49 -4.64 3.49
C LYS A 140 27.84 -3.16 3.29
N ASN A 141 29.04 -2.87 2.77
CA ASN A 141 29.47 -1.50 2.47
C ASN A 141 28.91 -1.03 1.11
N PHE A 142 28.48 -1.96 0.26
CA PHE A 142 27.91 -1.66 -1.05
C PHE A 142 26.37 -1.53 -1.02
N THR A 143 25.70 -2.37 -0.24
CA THR A 143 24.22 -2.40 -0.17
C THR A 143 23.72 -2.82 1.20
N ARG A 144 22.44 -2.50 1.46
CA ARG A 144 21.68 -2.84 2.68
C ARG A 144 20.23 -3.13 2.33
N PHE A 145 19.45 -3.60 3.30
CA PHE A 145 18.01 -3.77 3.14
C PHE A 145 17.28 -2.41 3.20
N ASN A 146 16.15 -2.29 2.51
CA ASN A 146 15.25 -1.15 2.68
C ASN A 146 14.49 -1.21 4.01
N ASP A 147 13.95 -0.07 4.46
CA ASP A 147 13.25 0.05 5.74
C ASP A 147 11.78 -0.43 5.69
N ASN A 148 11.47 -1.34 4.77
CA ASN A 148 10.12 -1.88 4.65
C ASN A 148 9.79 -2.75 5.87
N LEU A 149 8.61 -2.50 6.47
CA LEU A 149 8.07 -3.34 7.56
C LEU A 149 7.88 -4.80 7.13
N VAL A 150 7.46 -5.02 5.88
CA VAL A 150 7.22 -6.33 5.24
C VAL A 150 7.65 -6.26 3.77
N HIS A 151 8.22 -7.33 3.22
CA HIS A 151 8.81 -7.39 1.87
C HIS A 151 10.04 -6.50 1.74
N GLU A 152 10.97 -6.72 2.65
CA GLU A 152 12.29 -6.16 2.57
C GLU A 152 13.02 -6.68 1.34
N SER A 153 13.84 -5.83 0.75
CA SER A 153 14.72 -6.18 -0.35
C SER A 153 16.01 -5.39 -0.25
N LEU A 154 17.09 -5.92 -0.82
CA LEU A 154 18.33 -5.16 -0.99
C LEU A 154 18.07 -3.93 -1.86
N ILE A 155 18.62 -2.79 -1.45
CA ILE A 155 18.66 -1.57 -2.26
C ILE A 155 19.74 -1.80 -3.32
N LEU A 156 19.36 -1.90 -4.58
CA LEU A 156 20.32 -2.23 -5.65
C LEU A 156 20.87 -0.95 -6.28
N PRO A 157 22.17 -0.61 -6.08
CA PRO A 157 22.81 0.48 -6.81
C PRO A 157 22.82 0.20 -8.32
N SER A 158 22.94 1.24 -9.14
CA SER A 158 22.90 1.13 -10.60
C SER A 158 24.02 0.27 -11.20
N ASN A 159 25.16 0.17 -10.52
CA ASN A 159 26.31 -0.64 -10.93
C ASN A 159 26.30 -2.07 -10.37
N ALA A 160 25.25 -2.50 -9.68
CA ALA A 160 25.18 -3.83 -9.08
C ALA A 160 25.19 -4.96 -10.12
N LYS A 161 26.12 -5.91 -9.98
CA LYS A 161 26.24 -7.10 -10.85
C LYS A 161 25.62 -8.32 -10.18
N LYS A 162 24.56 -8.87 -10.76
CA LYS A 162 23.88 -10.06 -10.24
C LYS A 162 24.51 -11.33 -10.79
N ILE A 163 24.95 -12.22 -9.91
CA ILE A 163 25.49 -13.54 -10.25
C ILE A 163 24.50 -14.60 -9.75
N TYR A 164 24.11 -15.54 -10.61
CA TYR A 164 23.10 -16.55 -10.28
C TYR A 164 23.76 -17.92 -10.12
N LEU A 165 23.65 -18.51 -8.92
CA LEU A 165 24.19 -19.85 -8.66
C LEU A 165 23.20 -20.93 -9.06
N LYS A 166 23.74 -22.07 -9.48
CA LYS A 166 22.91 -23.21 -9.94
C LYS A 166 22.22 -23.87 -8.76
N ASN A 167 22.96 -24.07 -7.67
CA ASN A 167 22.44 -24.56 -6.40
C ASN A 167 22.26 -23.42 -5.39
N GLY A 168 21.52 -23.66 -4.33
CA GLY A 168 21.23 -22.61 -3.36
C GLY A 168 20.68 -23.16 -2.07
N LEU A 169 19.39 -22.96 -1.86
CA LEU A 169 18.71 -23.17 -0.59
C LEU A 169 17.59 -24.21 -0.74
N LYS A 170 17.46 -25.04 0.28
CA LYS A 170 16.26 -25.82 0.58
C LYS A 170 15.39 -24.99 1.52
N HIS A 171 14.14 -24.73 1.16
CA HIS A 171 13.25 -23.84 1.92
C HIS A 171 12.01 -24.61 2.37
N TYR A 172 11.79 -24.64 3.69
CA TYR A 172 10.64 -25.27 4.35
C TYR A 172 9.38 -24.41 4.25
N SER A 173 8.99 -24.05 3.03
CA SER A 173 8.04 -22.96 2.76
C SER A 173 6.57 -23.28 3.02
N TYR A 174 6.14 -24.53 2.82
CA TYR A 174 4.73 -24.91 2.93
C TYR A 174 4.53 -26.27 3.61
N LYS A 175 3.83 -26.25 4.74
CA LYS A 175 3.50 -27.45 5.53
C LYS A 175 2.36 -28.25 4.88
N ASP A 176 1.32 -27.55 4.45
CA ASP A 176 0.11 -28.12 3.88
C ASP A 176 -0.66 -27.11 3.01
N ILE A 177 -1.84 -27.54 2.53
CA ILE A 177 -2.72 -26.73 1.70
C ILE A 177 -3.29 -25.51 2.44
N SER A 178 -3.55 -25.62 3.75
CA SER A 178 -4.07 -24.50 4.55
C SER A 178 -3.04 -23.37 4.57
N HIS A 179 -1.78 -23.70 4.86
CA HIS A 179 -0.70 -22.72 4.84
C HIS A 179 -0.50 -22.09 3.44
N LEU A 180 -0.70 -22.87 2.37
CA LEU A 180 -0.64 -22.35 0.99
C LEU A 180 -1.78 -21.35 0.71
N ILE A 181 -3.00 -21.65 1.16
CA ILE A 181 -4.18 -20.77 1.01
C ILE A 181 -4.01 -19.50 1.84
N ASP A 182 -3.54 -19.59 3.08
CA ASP A 182 -3.34 -18.44 3.96
C ASP A 182 -2.31 -17.45 3.37
N LYS A 183 -1.17 -17.98 2.90
CA LYS A 183 -0.18 -17.19 2.17
C LYS A 183 -0.80 -16.55 0.93
N MET A 184 -1.52 -17.33 0.11
CA MET A 184 -2.20 -16.82 -1.08
C MET A 184 -3.14 -15.64 -0.74
N GLN A 185 -3.93 -15.76 0.32
CA GLN A 185 -4.85 -14.72 0.79
C GLN A 185 -4.09 -13.44 1.17
N TYR A 186 -3.06 -13.58 2.00
CA TYR A 186 -2.23 -12.47 2.46
C TYR A 186 -1.51 -11.75 1.31
N TYR A 187 -0.75 -12.49 0.49
CA TYR A 187 0.04 -11.92 -0.61
C TYR A 187 -0.84 -11.32 -1.71
N SER A 188 -2.02 -11.90 -2.01
CA SER A 188 -2.93 -11.32 -3.00
C SER A 188 -3.51 -9.97 -2.55
N SER A 189 -3.81 -9.81 -1.25
CA SER A 189 -4.25 -8.53 -0.68
C SER A 189 -3.17 -7.46 -0.75
N LEU A 190 -1.94 -7.81 -0.37
CA LEU A 190 -0.80 -6.89 -0.41
C LEU A 190 -0.47 -6.46 -1.83
N TRP A 191 -0.43 -7.42 -2.76
CA TRP A 191 -0.21 -7.13 -4.18
C TRP A 191 -1.24 -6.13 -4.70
N ALA A 192 -2.51 -6.32 -4.37
CA ALA A 192 -3.58 -5.41 -4.80
C ALA A 192 -3.35 -3.97 -4.28
N LYS A 193 -3.00 -3.82 -3.00
CA LYS A 193 -2.70 -2.50 -2.39
C LYS A 193 -1.50 -1.81 -3.05
N GLN A 194 -0.41 -2.55 -3.32
CA GLN A 194 0.80 -2.00 -3.95
C GLN A 194 0.61 -1.70 -5.45
N ASN A 195 -0.31 -2.38 -6.13
CA ASN A 195 -0.51 -2.28 -7.57
C ASN A 195 -1.75 -1.45 -7.96
N MET A 196 -2.18 -0.50 -7.12
CA MET A 196 -3.31 0.40 -7.39
C MET A 196 -3.17 1.21 -8.70
N HIS A 197 -1.95 1.35 -9.23
CA HIS A 197 -1.66 1.98 -10.52
C HIS A 197 -1.98 1.08 -11.74
N LYS A 198 -2.17 -0.23 -11.57
CA LYS A 198 -2.46 -1.15 -12.68
C LYS A 198 -3.95 -1.23 -12.97
N LYS A 199 -4.34 -1.41 -14.23
CA LYS A 199 -5.74 -1.69 -14.60
C LYS A 199 -6.14 -3.12 -14.20
N SER A 200 -7.34 -3.29 -13.64
CA SER A 200 -7.94 -4.59 -13.33
C SER A 200 -9.37 -4.72 -13.85
N GLY A 201 -9.89 -5.96 -13.89
CA GLY A 201 -11.25 -6.27 -14.32
C GLY A 201 -11.52 -7.78 -14.29
N VAL A 202 -12.80 -8.15 -14.27
CA VAL A 202 -13.27 -9.55 -14.15
C VAL A 202 -12.70 -10.45 -15.25
N LEU A 203 -12.80 -10.02 -16.52
CA LEU A 203 -12.27 -10.79 -17.65
C LEU A 203 -10.74 -10.95 -17.56
N LYS A 204 -10.04 -9.87 -17.21
CA LYS A 204 -8.58 -9.89 -17.05
C LYS A 204 -8.14 -10.83 -15.91
N ALA A 205 -8.87 -10.84 -14.79
CA ALA A 205 -8.59 -11.73 -13.66
C ALA A 205 -8.71 -13.20 -14.08
N ASN A 206 -9.80 -13.57 -14.76
CA ASN A 206 -10.03 -14.93 -15.26
C ASN A 206 -8.98 -15.37 -16.28
N LEU A 207 -8.69 -14.55 -17.31
CA LEU A 207 -7.67 -14.87 -18.32
C LEU A 207 -6.29 -15.04 -17.70
N ARG A 208 -5.91 -14.19 -16.74
CA ARG A 208 -4.63 -14.29 -16.03
C ARG A 208 -4.56 -15.52 -15.15
N ALA A 209 -5.64 -15.88 -14.47
CA ALA A 209 -5.73 -17.07 -13.64
C ALA A 209 -5.60 -18.34 -14.50
N PHE A 210 -6.39 -18.44 -15.57
CA PHE A 210 -6.33 -19.55 -16.53
C PHE A 210 -4.93 -19.72 -17.10
N TRP A 211 -4.32 -18.64 -17.61
CA TRP A 211 -2.96 -18.69 -18.12
C TRP A 211 -1.94 -19.11 -17.06
N THR A 212 -2.10 -18.65 -15.82
CA THR A 212 -1.21 -19.05 -14.71
C THR A 212 -1.33 -20.53 -14.41
N PHE A 213 -2.56 -21.07 -14.36
CA PHE A 213 -2.78 -22.50 -14.20
C PHE A 213 -2.13 -23.29 -15.34
N PHE A 214 -2.47 -22.95 -16.59
CA PHE A 214 -1.97 -23.66 -17.77
C PHE A 214 -0.44 -23.67 -17.82
N ARG A 215 0.19 -22.49 -17.64
CA ARG A 215 1.64 -22.36 -17.62
C ARG A 215 2.26 -23.16 -16.47
N ASN A 216 1.72 -23.07 -15.26
CA ASN A 216 2.33 -23.71 -14.11
C ASN A 216 2.15 -25.24 -14.14
N TYR A 217 0.97 -25.71 -14.52
CA TYR A 217 0.67 -27.13 -14.54
C TYR A 217 1.30 -27.84 -15.74
N PHE A 218 1.13 -27.32 -16.97
CA PHE A 218 1.63 -27.97 -18.18
C PHE A 218 3.03 -27.52 -18.57
N LEU A 219 3.26 -26.20 -18.73
CA LEU A 219 4.55 -25.69 -19.26
C LEU A 219 5.69 -25.69 -18.22
N LYS A 220 5.34 -25.71 -16.94
CA LYS A 220 6.29 -25.80 -15.82
C LYS A 220 6.18 -27.13 -15.10
N ASN A 221 5.79 -28.19 -15.82
CA ASN A 221 5.87 -29.58 -15.40
C ASN A 221 5.17 -29.87 -14.05
N GLY A 222 4.15 -29.10 -13.68
CA GLY A 222 3.39 -29.35 -12.46
C GLY A 222 2.70 -30.72 -12.47
N PHE A 223 2.27 -31.18 -13.64
CA PHE A 223 1.65 -32.50 -13.79
C PHE A 223 2.56 -33.67 -13.36
N LEU A 224 3.90 -33.50 -13.39
CA LEU A 224 4.84 -34.53 -12.94
C LEU A 224 4.80 -34.78 -11.42
N TYR A 225 4.20 -33.86 -10.65
CA TYR A 225 4.09 -33.93 -9.18
C TYR A 225 2.69 -34.36 -8.72
N GLY A 226 1.90 -34.98 -9.60
CA GLY A 226 0.57 -35.50 -9.31
C GLY A 226 -0.35 -34.49 -8.62
N TYR A 227 -1.00 -34.91 -7.53
CA TYR A 227 -1.94 -34.05 -6.80
C TYR A 227 -1.26 -32.81 -6.19
N LYS A 228 0.02 -32.90 -5.78
CA LYS A 228 0.76 -31.78 -5.20
C LYS A 228 0.95 -30.68 -6.24
N GLY A 229 1.41 -31.06 -7.43
CA GLY A 229 1.60 -30.11 -8.52
C GLY A 229 0.30 -29.51 -9.05
N PHE A 230 -0.78 -30.29 -9.08
CA PHE A 230 -2.13 -29.78 -9.37
C PHE A 230 -2.57 -28.74 -8.32
N THR A 231 -2.49 -29.08 -7.03
CA THR A 231 -2.87 -28.20 -5.92
C THR A 231 -2.10 -26.89 -5.96
N ILE A 232 -0.77 -26.95 -6.10
CA ILE A 232 0.08 -25.77 -6.18
C ILE A 232 -0.30 -24.90 -7.39
N SER A 233 -0.53 -25.52 -8.55
CA SER A 233 -0.90 -24.80 -9.78
C SER A 233 -2.26 -24.12 -9.67
N VAL A 234 -3.24 -24.77 -9.03
CA VAL A 234 -4.56 -24.18 -8.74
C VAL A 234 -4.43 -23.02 -7.75
N CYS A 235 -3.73 -23.19 -6.64
CA CYS A 235 -3.52 -22.12 -5.66
C CYS A 235 -2.77 -20.91 -6.28
N ASN A 236 -1.76 -21.14 -7.12
CA ASN A 236 -1.06 -20.07 -7.83
C ASN A 236 -2.00 -19.32 -8.80
N ALA A 237 -2.90 -20.05 -9.47
CA ALA A 237 -3.90 -19.46 -10.37
C ALA A 237 -4.95 -18.65 -9.60
N LEU A 238 -5.48 -19.19 -8.50
CA LEU A 238 -6.41 -18.51 -7.61
C LEU A 238 -5.77 -17.27 -6.96
N GLY A 239 -4.50 -17.35 -6.54
CA GLY A 239 -3.76 -16.19 -6.06
C GLY A 239 -3.64 -15.09 -7.11
N THR A 240 -3.47 -15.47 -8.38
CA THR A 240 -3.50 -14.54 -9.49
C THR A 240 -4.90 -14.00 -9.79
N PHE A 241 -5.94 -14.80 -9.66
CA PHE A 241 -7.32 -14.34 -9.76
C PHE A 241 -7.62 -13.29 -8.67
N PHE A 242 -7.42 -13.66 -7.41
CA PHE A 242 -7.78 -12.83 -6.26
C PHE A 242 -6.96 -11.55 -6.18
N LYS A 243 -5.68 -11.54 -6.57
CA LYS A 243 -4.91 -10.29 -6.57
C LYS A 243 -5.48 -9.26 -7.56
N TYR A 244 -5.99 -9.70 -8.71
CA TYR A 244 -6.67 -8.82 -9.66
C TYR A 244 -8.09 -8.45 -9.20
N MET A 245 -8.85 -9.37 -8.64
CA MET A 245 -10.20 -9.07 -8.14
C MET A 245 -10.18 -8.12 -6.95
N LYS A 246 -9.29 -8.34 -5.98
CA LYS A 246 -9.10 -7.40 -4.86
C LYS A 246 -8.65 -6.02 -5.36
N LEU A 247 -7.77 -5.95 -6.36
CA LEU A 247 -7.40 -4.68 -6.98
C LEU A 247 -8.61 -4.01 -7.64
N TYR A 248 -9.47 -4.77 -8.32
CA TYR A 248 -10.69 -4.27 -8.94
C TYR A 248 -11.67 -3.69 -7.91
N GLU A 249 -11.86 -4.35 -6.77
CA GLU A 249 -12.68 -3.86 -5.67
C GLU A 249 -12.09 -2.60 -5.03
N LEU A 250 -10.78 -2.60 -4.72
CA LEU A 250 -10.09 -1.44 -4.14
C LEU A 250 -10.16 -0.20 -5.04
N GLN A 251 -10.11 -0.38 -6.36
CA GLN A 251 -10.25 0.71 -7.33
C GLN A 251 -11.67 1.28 -7.42
N ARG A 252 -12.67 0.50 -7.01
CA ARG A 252 -14.08 0.89 -7.02
C ARG A 252 -14.60 1.30 -5.65
N GLN A 253 -13.78 1.18 -4.61
CA GLN A 253 -14.11 1.63 -3.28
C GLN A 253 -14.39 3.13 -3.28
N LYS A 254 -15.60 3.49 -2.85
CA LYS A 254 -16.02 4.87 -2.65
C LYS A 254 -15.45 5.43 -1.36
N PRO A 255 -15.20 6.74 -1.28
CA PRO A 255 -14.82 7.37 -0.01
C PRO A 255 -15.94 7.15 1.02
N LYS A 256 -15.55 6.89 2.26
CA LYS A 256 -16.50 6.66 3.36
C LYS A 256 -16.99 7.94 4.00
N THR A 257 -16.17 9.00 3.94
CA THR A 257 -16.44 10.29 4.55
C THR A 257 -16.18 11.44 3.58
N CYS A 258 -16.91 12.54 3.74
CA CYS A 258 -16.84 13.72 2.90
C CYS A 258 -16.78 15.00 3.74
N ALA A 259 -15.79 15.85 3.49
CA ALA A 259 -15.74 17.22 3.97
C ALA A 259 -16.18 18.18 2.86
N LEU A 260 -17.05 19.14 3.21
CA LEU A 260 -17.34 20.28 2.35
C LEU A 260 -16.58 21.49 2.87
N ILE A 261 -15.62 21.98 2.09
CA ILE A 261 -14.88 23.21 2.38
C ILE A 261 -15.52 24.37 1.62
N ILE A 262 -15.84 25.43 2.34
CA ILE A 262 -16.47 26.65 1.81
C ILE A 262 -15.49 27.80 2.04
N THR A 263 -15.00 28.44 0.98
CA THR A 263 -14.11 29.60 1.12
C THR A 263 -14.90 30.87 1.42
N THR A 264 -14.37 31.77 2.25
CA THR A 264 -15.03 33.06 2.49
C THR A 264 -14.02 34.18 2.76
N TYR A 265 -14.43 35.39 2.42
CA TYR A 265 -13.73 36.64 2.76
C TYR A 265 -14.73 37.81 2.72
N ASN A 266 -15.09 38.35 3.89
CA ASN A 266 -15.92 39.55 4.06
C ASN A 266 -17.24 39.55 3.24
N GLN A 267 -17.90 38.40 3.12
CA GLN A 267 -19.16 38.22 2.37
C GLN A 267 -20.20 37.43 3.19
N LYS A 268 -20.52 37.91 4.40
CA LYS A 268 -21.39 37.21 5.35
C LYS A 268 -22.78 36.89 4.78
N GLU A 269 -23.39 37.79 4.00
CA GLU A 269 -24.74 37.61 3.47
C GLU A 269 -24.79 36.48 2.44
N ARG A 270 -23.72 36.33 1.64
CA ARG A 270 -23.61 35.21 0.70
C ARG A 270 -23.33 33.90 1.41
N LEU A 271 -22.41 33.92 2.36
CA LEU A 271 -22.07 32.75 3.16
C LEU A 271 -23.31 32.18 3.85
N LYS A 272 -24.17 33.05 4.38
CA LYS A 272 -25.46 32.69 4.98
C LYS A 272 -26.32 31.86 4.02
N LEU A 273 -26.53 32.35 2.79
CA LEU A 273 -27.32 31.63 1.78
C LEU A 273 -26.70 30.28 1.39
N VAL A 274 -25.37 30.20 1.35
CA VAL A 274 -24.66 28.93 1.10
C VAL A 274 -24.93 27.96 2.25
N LEU A 275 -24.77 28.38 3.50
CA LEU A 275 -25.04 27.55 4.69
C LEU A 275 -26.49 27.08 4.74
N ASP A 276 -27.45 27.93 4.39
CA ASP A 276 -28.87 27.56 4.29
C ASP A 276 -29.12 26.51 3.21
N SER A 277 -28.44 26.61 2.07
CA SER A 277 -28.53 25.58 1.02
C SER A 277 -27.94 24.24 1.48
N VAL A 278 -26.86 24.26 2.27
CA VAL A 278 -26.24 23.07 2.84
C VAL A 278 -27.16 22.38 3.85
N LYS A 279 -27.87 23.14 4.71
CA LYS A 279 -28.85 22.59 5.67
C LYS A 279 -29.96 21.79 4.99
N ASN A 280 -30.22 22.05 3.70
CA ASN A 280 -31.33 21.45 2.93
C ASN A 280 -30.89 20.37 1.93
N LEU A 281 -29.64 19.89 2.00
CA LEU A 281 -29.16 18.79 1.18
C LEU A 281 -29.88 17.47 1.52
N ALA A 282 -30.10 16.62 0.51
CA ALA A 282 -30.64 15.26 0.73
C ALA A 282 -29.62 14.33 1.40
N PHE A 283 -28.33 14.58 1.19
CA PHE A 283 -27.24 13.83 1.77
C PHE A 283 -26.21 14.83 2.31
N LEU A 284 -26.01 14.84 3.62
CA LEU A 284 -25.11 15.78 4.28
C LEU A 284 -23.65 15.30 4.20
N PRO A 285 -22.67 16.22 4.11
CA PRO A 285 -21.28 15.87 4.34
C PRO A 285 -21.07 15.48 5.82
N ASN A 286 -20.00 14.74 6.09
CA ASN A 286 -19.63 14.38 7.46
C ASN A 286 -19.18 15.58 8.28
N GLU A 287 -18.68 16.61 7.61
CA GLU A 287 -18.27 17.88 8.21
C GLU A 287 -18.29 18.99 7.15
N VAL A 288 -18.49 20.22 7.63
CA VAL A 288 -18.33 21.45 6.84
C VAL A 288 -17.23 22.27 7.47
N LEU A 289 -16.29 22.77 6.66
CA LEU A 289 -15.23 23.64 7.12
C LEU A 289 -15.28 24.96 6.36
N ILE A 290 -15.31 26.06 7.10
CA ILE A 290 -15.25 27.40 6.53
C ILE A 290 -13.78 27.82 6.47
N ALA A 291 -13.24 27.91 5.25
CA ALA A 291 -11.91 28.41 4.95
C ALA A 291 -11.97 29.94 4.86
N ASP A 292 -11.73 30.62 5.99
CA ASP A 292 -11.89 32.06 6.11
C ASP A 292 -10.53 32.77 5.97
N ASP A 293 -10.38 33.56 4.90
CA ASP A 293 -9.15 34.28 4.54
C ASP A 293 -9.05 35.66 5.23
N GLY A 294 -9.39 35.73 6.51
CA GLY A 294 -9.26 36.96 7.31
C GLY A 294 -10.50 37.86 7.31
N SER A 295 -11.69 37.29 7.26
CA SER A 295 -12.93 38.07 7.43
C SER A 295 -12.98 38.74 8.80
N LYS A 296 -13.75 39.83 8.86
CA LYS A 296 -14.07 40.56 10.09
C LYS A 296 -14.93 39.72 11.04
N GLU A 297 -15.02 40.20 12.29
CA GLU A 297 -15.72 39.55 13.40
C GLU A 297 -17.20 39.24 13.11
N ASP A 298 -17.85 39.99 12.22
CA ASP A 298 -19.26 39.74 11.87
C ASP A 298 -19.46 38.42 11.11
N THR A 299 -18.47 37.96 10.35
CA THR A 299 -18.49 36.65 9.70
C THR A 299 -18.26 35.54 10.72
N ALA A 300 -17.37 35.74 11.70
CA ALA A 300 -17.17 34.78 12.78
C ALA A 300 -18.45 34.59 13.61
N ARG A 301 -19.10 35.69 14.01
CA ARG A 301 -20.37 35.65 14.75
C ARG A 301 -21.48 34.93 13.97
N LEU A 302 -21.59 35.17 12.66
CA LEU A 302 -22.53 34.43 11.80
C LEU A 302 -22.25 32.91 11.86
N ILE A 303 -20.99 32.49 11.73
CA ILE A 303 -20.63 31.07 11.76
C ILE A 303 -20.93 30.46 13.12
N GLU A 304 -20.61 31.16 14.21
CA GLU A 304 -20.94 30.75 15.59
C GLU A 304 -22.44 30.58 15.82
N GLU A 305 -23.28 31.42 15.20
CA GLU A 305 -24.72 31.26 15.24
C GLU A 305 -25.18 29.98 14.53
N TYR A 306 -24.66 29.71 13.33
CA TYR A 306 -24.98 28.48 12.59
C TYR A 306 -24.46 27.22 13.29
N GLN A 307 -23.31 27.29 13.97
CA GLN A 307 -22.73 26.16 14.70
C GLN A 307 -23.66 25.60 15.79
N LYS A 308 -24.61 26.39 16.31
CA LYS A 308 -25.55 25.97 17.36
C LYS A 308 -26.54 24.91 16.88
N ASP A 309 -26.93 24.95 15.62
CA ASP A 309 -28.00 24.10 15.06
C ASP A 309 -27.66 23.48 13.69
N PHE A 310 -26.40 23.53 13.27
CA PHE A 310 -25.98 22.96 12.00
C PHE A 310 -26.12 21.43 12.01
N PRO A 311 -26.62 20.81 10.92
CA PRO A 311 -26.95 19.38 10.92
C PRO A 311 -25.74 18.44 10.85
N CYS A 312 -24.53 18.99 10.78
CA CYS A 312 -23.27 18.26 10.90
C CYS A 312 -22.19 19.19 11.51
N PRO A 313 -21.02 18.68 11.93
CA PRO A 313 -19.93 19.50 12.44
C PRO A 313 -19.57 20.65 11.49
N LEU A 314 -19.72 21.88 11.96
CA LEU A 314 -19.34 23.10 11.24
C LEU A 314 -18.09 23.69 11.92
N LYS A 315 -16.96 23.69 11.23
CA LYS A 315 -15.67 24.18 11.75
C LYS A 315 -15.31 25.51 11.09
N HIS A 316 -14.89 26.50 11.87
CA HIS A 316 -14.36 27.76 11.35
C HIS A 316 -12.83 27.72 11.37
N ILE A 317 -12.21 27.71 10.18
CA ILE A 317 -10.76 27.73 10.02
C ILE A 317 -10.35 29.12 9.54
N TRP A 318 -10.17 30.02 10.49
CA TRP A 318 -9.77 31.40 10.24
C TRP A 318 -8.24 31.54 10.12
N GLN A 319 -7.77 32.44 9.27
CA GLN A 319 -6.39 32.92 9.25
C GLN A 319 -6.34 34.44 9.19
N GLU A 320 -5.20 35.01 9.56
CA GLU A 320 -4.99 36.46 9.53
C GLU A 320 -5.04 37.02 8.10
N ASP A 321 -5.68 38.19 7.96
CA ASP A 321 -5.73 38.94 6.70
C ASP A 321 -4.36 39.57 6.43
N GLU A 322 -3.58 38.91 5.58
CA GLU A 322 -2.29 39.39 5.09
C GLU A 322 -2.37 39.65 3.57
N GLY A 323 -3.54 40.07 3.08
CA GLY A 323 -3.86 40.16 1.66
C GLY A 323 -4.41 38.86 1.07
N PHE A 324 -4.64 38.83 -0.26
CA PHE A 324 -5.32 37.72 -0.94
C PHE A 324 -4.51 36.40 -0.86
N LYS A 325 -4.86 35.53 0.09
CA LYS A 325 -4.14 34.28 0.41
C LYS A 325 -5.09 33.08 0.42
N LEU A 326 -6.04 33.06 -0.51
CA LEU A 326 -7.03 31.99 -0.70
C LEU A 326 -6.42 30.59 -0.73
N SER A 327 -5.28 30.40 -1.43
CA SER A 327 -4.59 29.11 -1.48
C SER A 327 -4.03 28.67 -0.11
N LYS A 328 -3.54 29.62 0.71
CA LYS A 328 -3.07 29.36 2.08
C LYS A 328 -4.25 28.96 2.96
N SER A 329 -5.38 29.68 2.85
CA SER A 329 -6.61 29.38 3.59
C SER A 329 -7.18 28.00 3.24
N ARG A 330 -7.27 27.67 1.94
CA ARG A 330 -7.67 26.33 1.45
C ARG A 330 -6.74 25.24 1.99
N ASN A 331 -5.43 25.40 1.87
CA ASN A 331 -4.46 24.40 2.36
C ASN A 331 -4.51 24.23 3.88
N LYS A 332 -4.68 25.32 4.64
CA LYS A 332 -4.88 25.27 6.10
C LYS A 332 -6.13 24.47 6.44
N THR A 333 -7.22 24.72 5.73
CA THR A 333 -8.51 24.05 5.97
C THR A 333 -8.47 22.58 5.59
N ILE A 334 -7.87 22.23 4.45
CA ILE A 334 -7.66 20.83 4.02
C ILE A 334 -6.90 20.03 5.08
N LYS A 335 -5.89 20.64 5.73
CA LYS A 335 -5.13 19.99 6.82
C LYS A 335 -5.96 19.73 8.09
N ASN A 336 -7.09 20.41 8.27
CA ASN A 336 -7.97 20.27 9.43
C ASN A 336 -9.23 19.44 9.14
N ALA A 337 -9.36 18.92 7.91
CA ALA A 337 -10.43 18.00 7.54
C ALA A 337 -10.11 16.58 8.05
N ASP A 338 -11.10 15.92 8.65
CA ASP A 338 -11.01 14.53 9.12
C ASP A 338 -11.49 13.53 8.05
N SER A 339 -12.10 14.02 6.98
CA SER A 339 -12.72 13.22 5.94
C SER A 339 -11.77 12.75 4.82
N GLU A 340 -12.06 11.58 4.25
CA GLU A 340 -11.28 10.98 3.15
C GLU A 340 -11.42 11.73 1.82
N TYR A 341 -12.59 12.33 1.58
CA TYR A 341 -12.91 13.05 0.35
C TYR A 341 -13.26 14.49 0.64
N ILE A 342 -12.73 15.40 -0.17
CA ILE A 342 -12.86 16.84 0.03
C ILE A 342 -13.52 17.44 -1.20
N ILE A 343 -14.59 18.19 -0.98
CA ILE A 343 -15.24 19.03 -1.97
C ILE A 343 -14.97 20.48 -1.57
N VAL A 344 -14.44 21.29 -2.47
CA VAL A 344 -14.17 22.72 -2.22
C VAL A 344 -15.10 23.55 -3.08
N ILE A 345 -15.81 24.48 -2.46
CA ILE A 345 -16.66 25.48 -3.12
C ILE A 345 -16.30 26.89 -2.65
N ASP A 346 -16.74 27.89 -3.41
CA ASP A 346 -16.62 29.29 -3.01
C ASP A 346 -17.84 29.73 -2.18
N GLY A 347 -17.66 30.72 -1.31
CA GLY A 347 -18.67 31.20 -0.34
C GLY A 347 -19.87 31.92 -0.95
N ASP A 348 -19.96 31.95 -2.28
CA ASP A 348 -21.06 32.46 -3.07
C ASP A 348 -21.75 31.37 -3.92
N MET A 349 -21.46 30.08 -3.66
CA MET A 349 -22.03 28.94 -4.37
C MET A 349 -23.19 28.28 -3.60
N ILE A 350 -24.43 28.56 -4.02
CA ILE A 350 -25.63 27.88 -3.53
C ILE A 350 -25.66 26.44 -4.07
N LEU A 351 -25.88 25.45 -3.20
CA LEU A 351 -25.85 24.04 -3.57
C LEU A 351 -27.23 23.48 -3.93
N GLU A 352 -27.24 22.60 -4.93
CA GLU A 352 -28.40 21.79 -5.27
C GLU A 352 -28.57 20.61 -4.30
N LYS A 353 -29.80 20.14 -4.10
CA LYS A 353 -30.18 19.16 -3.09
C LYS A 353 -29.35 17.86 -3.12
N ASP A 354 -28.98 17.36 -4.30
CA ASP A 354 -28.23 16.11 -4.47
C ASP A 354 -26.72 16.33 -4.69
N PHE A 355 -26.21 17.55 -4.51
CA PHE A 355 -24.82 17.92 -4.85
C PHE A 355 -23.76 16.99 -4.21
N ILE A 356 -23.84 16.75 -2.90
CA ILE A 356 -22.87 15.89 -2.18
C ILE A 356 -23.02 14.43 -2.59
N LYS A 357 -24.27 13.95 -2.69
CA LYS A 357 -24.58 12.57 -3.09
C LYS A 357 -23.95 12.24 -4.45
N GLU A 358 -24.11 13.12 -5.43
CA GLU A 358 -23.55 12.90 -6.76
C GLU A 358 -22.02 12.94 -6.76
N HIS A 359 -21.41 13.85 -6.01
CA HIS A 359 -19.96 13.86 -5.86
C HIS A 359 -19.43 12.53 -5.33
N LEU A 360 -20.09 11.94 -4.34
CA LEU A 360 -19.74 10.62 -3.80
C LEU A 360 -20.00 9.47 -4.80
N GLU A 361 -21.13 9.52 -5.51
CA GLU A 361 -21.47 8.53 -6.55
C GLU A 361 -20.47 8.54 -7.72
N PHE A 362 -19.91 9.69 -8.08
CA PHE A 362 -18.91 9.83 -9.14
C PHE A 362 -17.46 9.81 -8.64
N ALA A 363 -17.23 9.87 -7.32
CA ALA A 363 -15.90 9.84 -6.73
C ALA A 363 -15.15 8.55 -7.14
N GLN A 364 -13.91 8.72 -7.59
CA GLN A 364 -13.02 7.62 -7.95
C GLN A 364 -11.60 7.98 -7.52
N ARG A 365 -10.86 6.97 -7.06
CA ARG A 365 -9.44 7.16 -6.72
C ARG A 365 -8.66 7.61 -7.96
N LYS A 366 -7.71 8.53 -7.76
CA LYS A 366 -6.86 9.13 -8.81
C LYS A 366 -7.64 9.91 -9.87
N LEU A 367 -8.77 10.52 -9.49
CA LEU A 367 -9.50 11.44 -10.35
C LEU A 367 -9.93 12.65 -9.51
N PHE A 368 -9.83 13.83 -10.10
CA PHE A 368 -10.52 15.02 -9.62
C PHE A 368 -11.89 15.07 -10.30
N LEU A 369 -12.92 15.30 -9.50
CA LEU A 369 -14.27 15.55 -9.99
C LEU A 369 -14.50 17.05 -10.01
N GLN A 370 -15.00 17.56 -11.13
CA GLN A 370 -15.37 18.96 -11.27
C GLN A 370 -16.90 19.05 -11.40
N GLY A 371 -17.53 19.79 -10.50
CA GLY A 371 -18.93 20.18 -10.63
C GLY A 371 -19.12 21.26 -11.69
N SER A 372 -20.29 21.29 -12.33
CA SER A 372 -20.72 22.43 -13.14
C SER A 372 -21.36 23.50 -12.25
N ARG A 373 -21.45 24.74 -12.78
CA ARG A 373 -22.11 25.86 -12.10
C ARG A 373 -22.97 26.64 -13.09
N VAL A 374 -24.06 27.21 -12.57
CA VAL A 374 -24.86 28.22 -13.28
C VAL A 374 -24.45 29.58 -12.72
N ILE A 375 -24.09 30.51 -13.61
CA ILE A 375 -23.68 31.86 -13.22
C ILE A 375 -24.92 32.76 -13.23
N LEU A 376 -25.17 33.43 -12.10
CA LEU A 376 -26.25 34.40 -11.98
C LEU A 376 -25.81 35.77 -12.46
N ASN A 377 -26.73 36.54 -13.03
CA ASN A 377 -26.47 37.94 -13.29
C ASN A 377 -26.66 38.80 -12.01
N LYS A 378 -26.24 40.06 -12.07
CA LYS A 378 -26.25 40.99 -10.93
C LYS A 378 -27.66 41.18 -10.34
N LYS A 379 -28.68 41.41 -11.19
CA LYS A 379 -30.07 41.63 -10.76
C LYS A 379 -30.60 40.41 -10.00
N GLU A 380 -30.26 39.22 -10.45
CA GLU A 380 -30.68 37.98 -9.81
C GLU A 380 -30.00 37.77 -8.46
N SER A 381 -28.71 38.09 -8.38
CA SER A 381 -27.95 38.04 -7.13
C SER A 381 -28.52 39.02 -6.10
N GLU A 382 -28.81 40.26 -6.51
CA GLU A 382 -29.43 41.29 -5.66
C GLU A 382 -30.84 40.88 -5.20
N GLU A 383 -31.64 40.29 -6.07
CA GLU A 383 -32.97 39.79 -5.71
C GLU A 383 -32.90 38.75 -4.60
N ILE A 384 -31.97 37.79 -4.71
CA ILE A 384 -31.79 36.72 -3.72
C ILE A 384 -31.28 37.29 -2.40
N LEU A 385 -30.29 38.17 -2.44
CA LEU A 385 -29.73 38.81 -1.24
C LEU A 385 -30.77 39.68 -0.52
N ASN A 386 -31.57 40.46 -1.25
CA ASN A 386 -32.60 41.32 -0.67
C ASN A 386 -33.76 40.53 -0.04
N LYS A 387 -34.10 39.38 -0.63
CA LYS A 387 -35.17 38.51 -0.13
C LYS A 387 -34.68 37.49 0.91
N ASP A 388 -33.37 37.32 1.04
CA ASP A 388 -32.75 36.38 1.98
C ASP A 388 -33.27 34.94 1.81
N ASP A 389 -33.51 34.53 0.55
CA ASP A 389 -34.06 33.22 0.21
C ASP A 389 -33.37 32.59 -1.00
N TYR A 390 -32.48 31.62 -0.73
CA TYR A 390 -31.73 30.91 -1.75
C TYR A 390 -32.62 30.10 -2.71
N ARG A 391 -33.84 29.71 -2.30
CA ARG A 391 -34.72 28.80 -3.08
C ARG A 391 -35.25 29.43 -4.36
N ILE A 392 -35.25 30.76 -4.42
CA ILE A 392 -35.70 31.54 -5.59
C ILE A 392 -34.93 31.13 -6.85
N ILE A 393 -33.66 30.71 -6.72
CA ILE A 393 -32.80 30.30 -7.82
C ILE A 393 -33.36 29.08 -8.59
N PHE A 394 -33.96 28.11 -7.87
CA PHE A 394 -34.41 26.84 -8.45
C PHE A 394 -35.71 26.96 -9.26
N ASN A 395 -36.43 28.07 -9.12
CA ASN A 395 -37.65 28.35 -9.87
C ASN A 395 -37.38 28.97 -11.25
N LYS A 396 -36.15 29.39 -11.54
CA LYS A 396 -35.78 30.10 -12.79
C LYS A 396 -35.57 29.13 -13.96
N LYS A 397 -35.92 29.60 -15.17
CA LYS A 397 -35.89 28.81 -16.43
C LYS A 397 -34.50 28.25 -16.77
N ASP A 398 -33.43 28.95 -16.44
CA ASP A 398 -32.06 28.49 -16.73
C ASP A 398 -31.61 27.35 -15.81
N PHE A 399 -32.21 27.24 -14.62
CA PHE A 399 -32.06 26.09 -13.72
C PHE A 399 -33.01 24.92 -14.09
N LYS A 400 -33.98 25.16 -14.99
CA LYS A 400 -34.90 24.14 -15.54
C LYS A 400 -34.32 23.34 -16.70
N ASN A 401 -33.06 23.55 -17.10
CA ASN A 401 -32.37 22.54 -17.92
C ASN A 401 -32.25 21.27 -17.08
N SER A 402 -33.19 20.36 -17.32
CA SER A 402 -33.44 19.20 -16.49
C SER A 402 -32.18 18.35 -16.36
N LYS A 403 -31.74 18.20 -15.12
CA LYS A 403 -30.69 17.28 -14.70
C LYS A 403 -30.97 15.90 -15.30
N ASN A 404 -30.17 15.48 -16.28
CA ASN A 404 -30.30 14.16 -16.88
C ASN A 404 -29.16 13.27 -16.35
N SER A 405 -29.47 12.53 -15.29
CA SER A 405 -28.51 11.63 -14.62
C SER A 405 -27.96 10.54 -15.56
N PHE A 406 -28.72 10.15 -16.58
CA PHE A 406 -28.27 9.22 -17.61
C PHE A 406 -27.22 9.87 -18.52
N LEU A 407 -27.47 11.08 -19.01
CA LEU A 407 -26.46 11.84 -19.76
C LEU A 407 -25.23 12.16 -18.91
N ALA A 408 -25.39 12.49 -17.62
CA ALA A 408 -24.27 12.69 -16.70
C ALA A 408 -23.37 11.46 -16.59
N LYS A 409 -23.96 10.24 -16.52
CA LYS A 409 -23.20 8.98 -16.54
C LYS A 409 -22.49 8.74 -17.86
N ILE A 410 -23.12 9.09 -18.99
CA ILE A 410 -22.50 9.00 -20.32
C ILE A 410 -21.32 9.98 -20.41
N PHE A 411 -21.52 11.27 -20.10
CA PHE A 411 -20.47 12.27 -20.10
C PHE A 411 -19.33 11.89 -19.18
N TYR A 412 -19.61 11.39 -17.97
CA TYR A 412 -18.60 10.87 -17.07
C TYR A 412 -17.78 9.73 -17.70
N SER A 413 -18.47 8.76 -18.34
CA SER A 413 -17.79 7.63 -19.00
C SER A 413 -16.92 8.05 -20.19
N LEU A 414 -17.28 9.15 -20.87
CA LEU A 414 -16.59 9.71 -22.03
C LEU A 414 -15.59 10.83 -21.66
N SER A 415 -15.57 11.27 -20.39
CA SER A 415 -14.72 12.36 -19.94
C SER A 415 -13.26 11.97 -20.05
N LYS A 416 -12.46 12.87 -20.65
CA LYS A 416 -11.01 12.66 -20.77
C LYS A 416 -10.39 12.63 -19.38
N LYS A 417 -9.71 11.53 -19.07
CA LYS A 417 -8.76 11.49 -17.95
C LYS A 417 -7.52 12.24 -18.41
N ASP A 418 -7.32 13.45 -17.93
CA ASP A 418 -6.07 14.16 -18.17
C ASP A 418 -4.98 13.52 -17.30
N GLU A 419 -4.14 12.69 -17.92
CA GLU A 419 -3.06 11.97 -17.24
C GLU A 419 -1.94 12.91 -16.76
N LYS A 420 -1.93 14.19 -17.18
CA LYS A 420 -0.90 15.17 -16.76
C LYS A 420 -1.07 15.73 -15.34
N ILE A 421 -2.17 15.42 -14.65
CA ILE A 421 -2.50 15.99 -13.34
C ILE A 421 -2.06 15.08 -12.17
N PHE A 422 -1.47 13.90 -12.45
CA PHE A 422 -1.03 12.93 -11.42
C PHE A 422 0.43 12.50 -11.52
#